data_AF-A0A367MC21-F1
#
_entry.id   AF-A0A367MC21-F1
#
_cell.length_a   1.000
_cell.length_b   1.000
_cell.length_c   1.000
_cell.angle_alpha   90.00
_cell.angle_beta   90.00
_cell.angle_gamma   90.00
#
_symmetry.space_group_name_H-M   'P 1'
#
loop_
_entity.id
_entity.type
_entity.pdbx_description
1 polymer ?
#
loop_
_entity_poly.entity_id
_entity_poly.type
_entity_poly.pdbx_seq_one_letter_code
_entity_poly.pdbx_strand_id
1 'polypeptide(L)'
;MFRPRLLLTSLAIALGACSPQDPQAVTSAALAQQVILPTYSRWVEADQALASSALAYCQGKEDLAKARDAFHAAQKAWAELQP
;
A
#
# COMPACT_ATOMS: atom_id res chain seq x y z
N MET A 1 -10.70 -54.38 9.37
CA MET A 1 -9.43 -53.64 9.63
C MET A 1 -9.68 -52.15 9.41
N PHE A 2 -9.96 -51.40 10.48
CA PHE A 2 -10.07 -49.93 10.42
C PHE A 2 -8.68 -49.35 10.14
N ARG A 3 -8.52 -48.60 9.06
CA ARG A 3 -7.24 -47.97 8.67
C ARG A 3 -7.07 -46.65 9.44
N PRO A 4 -6.24 -46.60 10.51
CA PRO A 4 -6.18 -45.44 11.41
C PRO A 4 -5.62 -44.18 10.72
N ARG A 5 -4.81 -44.38 9.67
CA ARG A 5 -4.23 -43.29 8.87
C ARG A 5 -5.29 -42.43 8.18
N LEU A 6 -6.38 -43.03 7.69
CA LEU A 6 -7.45 -42.29 7.01
C LEU A 6 -8.25 -41.41 7.99
N LEU A 7 -8.44 -41.89 9.22
CA LEU A 7 -9.11 -41.13 10.28
C LEU A 7 -8.26 -39.94 10.76
N LEU A 8 -6.94 -40.16 10.93
CA LEU A 8 -6.02 -39.09 11.33
C LEU A 8 -5.92 -38.00 10.26
N THR A 9 -5.91 -38.37 8.97
CA THR A 9 -5.92 -37.38 7.88
C THR A 9 -7.25 -36.63 7.81
N SER A 10 -8.40 -37.29 8.00
CA SER A 10 -9.69 -36.59 8.00
C SER A 10 -9.83 -35.65 9.20
N LEU A 11 -9.31 -36.03 10.37
CA LEU A 11 -9.36 -35.20 11.57
C LEU A 11 -8.45 -33.97 11.42
N ALA A 12 -7.26 -34.14 10.85
CA ALA A 12 -6.34 -33.03 10.58
C ALA A 12 -6.94 -32.01 9.59
N ILE A 13 -7.63 -32.48 8.55
CA ILE A 13 -8.32 -31.59 7.59
C ILE A 13 -9.49 -30.85 8.28
N ALA A 14 -10.26 -31.53 9.13
CA ALA A 14 -11.34 -30.91 9.89
C ALA A 14 -10.83 -29.86 10.90
N LEU A 15 -9.68 -30.10 11.54
CA LEU A 15 -9.04 -29.16 12.46
C LEU A 15 -8.45 -27.93 11.74
N GLY A 16 -7.87 -28.12 10.55
CA GLY A 16 -7.35 -27.03 9.71
C GLY A 16 -8.45 -26.15 9.11
N ALA A 17 -9.63 -26.72 8.83
CA ALA A 17 -10.80 -25.97 8.34
C ALA A 17 -11.50 -25.14 9.44
N CYS A 18 -11.14 -25.33 10.71
CA CYS A 18 -11.78 -24.68 11.86
C CYS A 18 -10.90 -23.66 12.57
N SER A 19 -9.68 -23.36 12.10
CA SER A 19 -8.93 -22.22 12.64
C SER A 19 -9.45 -20.95 11.96
N PRO A 20 -10.18 -20.06 12.67
CA PRO A 20 -10.53 -18.77 12.09
C PRO A 20 -9.24 -18.04 11.72
N GLN A 21 -9.23 -17.43 10.54
CA GLN A 21 -8.10 -16.63 10.12
C GLN A 21 -7.87 -15.53 11.15
N ASP A 22 -6.61 -15.35 11.58
CA ASP A 22 -6.23 -14.34 12.57
C ASP A 22 -6.81 -12.97 12.17
N PRO A 23 -7.79 -12.42 12.93
CA PRO A 23 -8.46 -11.17 12.58
C PRO A 23 -7.49 -10.00 12.43
N GLN A 24 -6.40 -10.01 13.20
CA GLN A 24 -5.34 -9.01 13.16
C GLN A 24 -4.55 -9.12 11.85
N ALA A 25 -4.23 -10.34 11.41
CA ALA A 25 -3.56 -10.56 10.12
C ALA A 25 -4.43 -10.11 8.94
N VAL A 26 -5.73 -10.41 8.96
CA VAL A 26 -6.69 -9.95 7.92
C VAL A 26 -6.75 -8.43 7.88
N THR A 27 -6.91 -7.79 9.04
CA THR A 27 -7.01 -6.33 9.14
C THR A 27 -5.71 -5.65 8.71
N SER A 28 -4.56 -6.16 9.15
CA SER A 28 -3.24 -5.63 8.79
C SER A 28 -2.98 -5.75 7.29
N ALA A 29 -3.34 -6.88 6.69
CA ALA A 29 -3.23 -7.08 5.25
C ALA A 29 -4.13 -6.11 4.47
N ALA A 30 -5.36 -5.89 4.94
CA ALA A 30 -6.28 -4.94 4.33
C ALA A 30 -5.74 -3.50 4.41
N LEU A 31 -5.26 -3.07 5.58
CA LEU A 31 -4.64 -1.74 5.74
C LEU A 31 -3.41 -1.57 4.83
N ALA A 32 -2.53 -2.57 4.78
CA ALA A 32 -1.35 -2.53 3.93
C ALA A 32 -1.71 -2.39 2.44
N GLN A 33 -2.68 -3.17 1.96
CA GLN A 33 -3.05 -3.22 0.55
C GLN A 33 -3.93 -2.04 0.10
N GLN A 34 -4.82 -1.56 0.97
CA GLN A 34 -5.85 -0.61 0.60
C GLN A 34 -5.54 0.82 1.04
N VAL A 35 -4.71 1.00 2.07
CA VAL A 35 -4.39 2.32 2.62
C VAL A 35 -2.92 2.66 2.41
N ILE A 36 -2.01 1.84 2.95
CA ILE A 36 -0.58 2.15 2.98
C ILE A 36 -0.02 2.16 1.56
N LEU A 37 -0.10 1.03 0.85
CA LEU A 37 0.51 0.91 -0.47
C LEU A 37 -0.02 1.96 -1.46
N PRO A 38 -1.35 2.17 -1.62
CA PRO A 38 -1.85 3.18 -2.54
C PRO A 38 -1.42 4.60 -2.18
N THR A 39 -1.35 4.93 -0.88
CA THR A 39 -0.96 6.28 -0.44
C THR A 39 0.52 6.54 -0.70
N TYR A 40 1.39 5.55 -0.45
CA TYR A 40 2.81 5.64 -0.82
C TYR A 40 3.00 5.76 -2.34
N SER A 41 2.24 5.00 -3.15
CA SER A 41 2.29 5.13 -4.61
C SER A 41 1.92 6.53 -5.08
N ARG A 42 0.82 7.12 -4.58
CA ARG A 42 0.43 8.50 -4.90
C ARG A 42 1.49 9.51 -4.51
N TRP A 43 2.11 9.34 -3.35
CA TRP A 43 3.20 10.23 -2.90
C TRP A 43 4.41 10.15 -3.83
N VAL A 44 4.86 8.94 -4.20
CA VAL A 44 5.99 8.76 -5.12
C VAL A 44 5.73 9.41 -6.48
N GLU A 45 4.52 9.24 -7.02
CA GLU A 45 4.13 9.89 -8.29
C GLU A 45 4.17 11.41 -8.19
N ALA A 46 3.63 11.98 -7.10
CA ALA A 46 3.63 13.42 -6.89
C ALA A 46 5.05 13.99 -6.66
N ASP A 47 5.92 13.25 -5.96
CA ASP A 47 7.32 13.63 -5.74
C ASP A 47 8.14 13.63 -7.04
N GLN A 48 7.95 12.62 -7.90
CA GLN A 48 8.55 12.58 -9.23
C GLN A 48 8.10 13.76 -10.11
N ALA A 49 6.80 14.11 -10.06
CA ALA A 49 6.27 15.26 -10.77
C ALA A 49 6.86 16.58 -10.26
N LEU A 50 7.01 16.75 -8.94
CA LEU A 50 7.70 17.89 -8.33
C LEU A 50 9.16 17.99 -8.82
N ALA A 51 9.91 16.89 -8.78
CA ALA A 51 11.31 16.90 -9.22
C ALA A 51 11.44 17.30 -10.70
N SER A 52 10.55 16.78 -11.56
CA SER A 52 10.51 17.14 -12.99
C SER A 52 10.20 18.63 -13.19
N SER A 53 9.18 19.16 -12.50
CA SER A 53 8.77 20.56 -12.64
C SER A 53 9.82 21.52 -12.07
N ALA A 54 10.46 21.18 -10.94
CA ALA A 54 11.55 21.97 -10.39
C ALA A 54 12.73 22.09 -11.37
N LEU A 55 13.11 20.99 -12.03
CA LEU A 55 14.15 21.01 -13.05
C LEU A 55 13.73 21.84 -14.27
N ALA A 56 12.48 21.72 -14.72
CA ALA A 56 11.97 22.48 -15.85
C ALA A 56 11.95 23.99 -15.56
N TYR A 57 11.55 24.40 -14.35
CA TYR A 57 11.62 25.78 -13.89
C TYR A 57 13.07 26.31 -13.89
N CYS A 58 14.01 25.56 -13.31
CA CYS A 58 15.43 25.94 -13.30
C CYS A 58 16.02 26.08 -14.71
N GLN A 59 15.45 25.38 -15.70
CA GLN A 59 15.84 25.47 -17.11
C GLN A 59 15.08 26.55 -17.90
N GLY A 60 14.17 27.30 -17.26
CA GLY A 60 13.34 28.31 -17.90
C GLY A 60 12.25 27.73 -18.83
N LYS A 61 11.91 26.45 -18.69
CA LYS A 61 10.90 25.74 -19.50
C LYS A 61 9.50 25.79 -18.91
N GLU A 62 9.40 26.11 -17.62
CA GLU A 62 8.15 26.28 -16.89
C GLU A 62 8.22 27.57 -16.06
N ASP A 63 7.07 28.18 -15.79
CA ASP A 63 6.99 29.31 -14.88
C ASP A 63 6.97 28.87 -13.41
N LEU A 64 7.19 29.82 -12.51
CA LEU A 64 7.18 29.58 -11.07
C LEU A 64 5.81 29.10 -10.56
N ALA A 65 4.71 29.52 -11.19
CA ALA A 65 3.38 29.14 -10.74
C ALA A 65 3.16 27.64 -10.91
N LYS A 66 3.57 27.09 -12.06
CA LYS A 66 3.50 25.65 -12.34
C LYS A 66 4.36 24.82 -11.40
N ALA A 67 5.60 25.25 -11.12
CA ALA A 67 6.48 24.58 -10.16
C ALA A 67 5.90 24.59 -8.74
N ARG A 68 5.23 25.69 -8.35
CA ARG A 68 4.56 25.81 -7.05
C ARG A 68 3.33 24.92 -6.94
N ASP A 69 2.57 24.76 -8.02
CA ASP A 69 1.42 23.84 -8.04
C ASP A 69 1.88 22.39 -7.86
N ALA A 70 2.97 21.99 -8.53
CA ALA A 70 3.58 20.67 -8.34
C ALA A 70 4.07 20.48 -6.89
N PHE A 71 4.68 21.51 -6.29
CA PHE A 71 5.10 21.47 -4.89
C PHE A 71 3.91 21.27 -3.94
N HIS A 72 2.81 22.02 -4.11
CA HIS A 72 1.63 21.86 -3.27
C HIS A 72 0.95 20.50 -3.44
N ALA A 73 0.95 19.94 -4.65
CA ALA A 73 0.45 18.59 -4.88
C ALA A 73 1.29 17.54 -4.12
N ALA A 74 2.62 17.60 -4.24
CA ALA A 74 3.52 16.71 -3.52
C ALA A 74 3.42 16.88 -1.99
N GLN A 75 3.31 18.12 -1.51
CA GLN A 75 3.13 18.42 -0.08
C GLN A 75 1.85 17.78 0.48
N LYS A 76 0.72 17.87 -0.25
CA LYS A 76 -0.54 17.24 0.15
C LYS A 76 -0.43 15.72 0.15
N ALA A 77 0.14 15.12 -0.89
CA ALA A 77 0.33 13.68 -0.97
C ALA A 77 1.26 13.15 0.15
N TRP A 78 2.28 13.92 0.53
CA TRP A 78 3.12 13.60 1.68
C TRP A 78 2.37 13.70 3.01
N ALA A 79 1.49 14.70 3.17
CA ALA A 79 0.66 14.84 4.36
C ALA A 79 -0.31 13.67 4.55
N GLU A 80 -0.80 13.06 3.47
CA GLU A 80 -1.64 11.84 3.53
C GLU A 80 -0.92 10.62 4.09
N LEU A 81 0.42 10.61 4.15
CA LEU A 81 1.20 9.53 4.76
C LEU A 81 1.26 9.61 6.30
N GLN A 82 0.87 10.74 6.89
CA GLN A 82 0.81 10.87 8.34
C GLN A 82 -0.38 10.06 8.89
N PRO A 83 -0.19 9.24 9.93
CA PRO A 83 -1.27 8.47 10.56
C PRO A 83 -2.43 9.31 11.08
#